data_AF-A0A2V7KJ31-F1
#
_entry.id   AF-A0A2V7KJ31-F1
#
_cell.length_a   1.000
_cell.length_b   1.000
_cell.length_c   1.000
_cell.angle_alpha   90.00
_cell.angle_beta   90.00
_cell.angle_gamma   90.00
#
_symmetry.space_group_name_H-M   'P 1'
#
loop_
_entity.id
_entity.type
_entity.pdbx_description
1 polymer ?
#
loop_
_entity_poly.entity_id
_entity_poly.type
_entity_poly.pdbx_seq_one_letter_code
_entity_poly.pdbx_strand_id
1 'polypeptide(L)'
;MRHISVFAAVILFAACREAPTTTHELGTPSFSALGSGSVLVVNVSRDTTAQNETPLAVNPVNPSNMITGNNDWNFNDGCGVNATFDGGKTWTPTLPSGFIPGITQFTNDPAVPGTGPYDFGGDPGVAFSPDGRTAYFTCFGYRGKQVALWLSRSSDGGRTWTAGGPDHPLTLVSAFQGEGKARGSNGQFPDHESIT
;
A
#
# COMPACT_ATOMS: atom_id res chain seq x y z
N MET A 1 19.13 69.56 42.99
CA MET A 1 18.09 68.54 43.23
C MET A 1 18.01 67.66 41.99
N ARG A 2 18.04 66.35 42.19
CA ARG A 2 18.13 65.30 41.17
C ARG A 2 16.98 65.39 40.18
N HIS A 3 17.27 65.34 38.87
CA HIS A 3 16.30 64.87 37.89
C HIS A 3 16.92 63.78 37.02
N ILE A 4 16.15 62.69 36.97
CA ILE A 4 16.46 61.33 36.54
C ILE A 4 16.63 61.30 35.01
N SER A 5 17.75 60.77 34.54
CA SER A 5 17.90 60.37 33.13
C SER A 5 17.26 59.01 32.94
N VAL A 6 16.20 58.93 32.13
CA VAL A 6 15.61 57.66 31.70
C VAL A 6 16.36 57.21 30.44
N PHE A 7 17.17 56.16 30.56
CA PHE A 7 17.71 55.45 29.41
C PHE A 7 16.64 54.47 28.90
N ALA A 8 16.11 54.72 27.71
CA ALA A 8 15.34 53.72 26.99
C ALA A 8 16.32 52.75 26.31
N ALA A 9 16.42 51.52 26.82
CA ALA A 9 17.15 50.46 26.15
C ALA A 9 16.29 49.91 24.99
N VAL A 10 16.68 50.21 23.76
CA VAL A 10 16.11 49.54 22.57
C VAL A 10 16.81 48.20 22.43
N ILE A 11 16.13 47.11 22.78
CA ILE A 11 16.57 45.76 22.49
C ILE A 11 16.25 45.49 21.01
N LEU A 12 17.27 45.55 20.14
CA LEU A 12 17.15 44.98 18.80
C LEU A 12 17.17 43.45 18.95
N PHE A 13 16.03 42.80 18.68
CA PHE A 13 16.03 41.39 18.37
C PHE A 13 16.74 41.19 17.03
N ALA A 14 17.97 40.70 17.05
CA ALA A 14 18.61 40.16 15.87
C ALA A 14 17.87 38.86 15.50
N ALA A 15 16.99 38.94 14.51
CA ALA A 15 16.41 37.74 13.91
C ALA A 15 17.57 36.90 13.35
N CYS A 16 17.74 35.68 13.86
CA CYS A 16 18.59 34.69 13.23
C CYS A 16 18.08 34.50 11.81
N ARG A 17 18.85 34.91 10.80
CA ARG A 17 18.53 34.58 9.41
C ARG A 17 18.70 33.07 9.28
N GLU A 18 17.59 32.37 9.08
CA GLU A 18 17.59 31.00 8.61
C GLU A 18 18.47 30.92 7.35
N ALA A 19 19.37 29.94 7.31
CA ALA A 19 20.16 29.69 6.11
C ALA A 19 19.18 29.48 4.95
N PRO A 20 19.43 30.05 3.76
CA PRO A 20 18.55 29.83 2.63
C PRO A 20 18.50 28.34 2.37
N THR A 21 17.29 27.76 2.46
CA THR A 21 17.03 26.41 2.01
C THR A 21 17.48 26.34 0.56
N THR A 22 18.57 25.63 0.28
CA THR A 22 18.91 25.23 -1.07
C THR A 22 17.79 24.32 -1.52
N THR A 23 16.85 24.88 -2.27
CA THR A 23 15.98 24.09 -3.14
C THR A 23 16.91 23.32 -4.05
N HIS A 24 17.16 22.05 -3.71
CA HIS A 24 17.49 21.09 -4.74
C HIS A 24 16.30 21.13 -5.68
N GLU A 25 16.45 21.80 -6.83
CA GLU A 25 15.53 21.54 -7.93
C GLU A 25 15.60 20.04 -8.16
N LEU A 26 14.59 19.33 -7.67
CA LEU A 26 14.32 17.98 -8.11
C LEU A 26 14.04 18.16 -9.59
N GLY A 27 15.06 17.91 -10.41
CA GLY A 27 14.95 18.01 -11.85
C GLY A 27 13.67 17.30 -12.25
N THR A 28 12.85 17.96 -13.06
CA THR A 28 11.62 17.38 -13.59
C THR A 28 11.96 15.97 -14.06
N PRO A 29 11.32 14.91 -13.50
CA PRO A 29 11.63 13.57 -13.92
C PRO A 29 11.40 13.48 -15.43
N SER A 30 12.49 13.37 -16.18
CA SER A 30 12.43 13.16 -17.62
C SER A 30 12.07 11.69 -17.82
N PHE A 31 10.78 11.41 -17.92
CA PHE A 31 10.30 10.08 -18.31
C PHE A 31 10.53 9.78 -19.79
N SER A 32 11.16 10.70 -20.54
CA SER A 32 11.31 10.60 -21.99
C SER A 32 12.69 11.08 -22.44
N ALA A 33 13.77 10.47 -21.95
CA ALA A 33 15.10 10.70 -22.49
C ALA A 33 16.01 9.45 -22.51
N LEU A 34 15.42 8.25 -22.48
CA LEU A 34 16.16 6.99 -22.69
C LEU A 34 15.50 6.18 -23.81
N GLY A 35 15.76 6.61 -25.06
CA GLY A 35 15.63 5.77 -26.25
C GLY A 35 14.19 5.47 -26.70
N SER A 36 14.07 5.15 -27.99
CA SER A 36 12.87 4.59 -28.62
C SER A 36 12.59 3.16 -28.13
N GLY A 37 12.48 2.97 -26.81
CA GLY A 37 12.01 1.73 -26.21
C GLY A 37 10.49 1.64 -26.40
N SER A 38 10.02 0.52 -26.94
CA SER A 38 8.58 0.22 -26.99
C SER A 38 8.01 0.32 -25.57
N VAL A 39 6.98 1.17 -25.38
CA VAL A 39 6.18 1.17 -24.15
C VAL A 39 5.49 -0.19 -24.08
N LEU A 40 5.83 -0.97 -23.06
CA LEU A 40 5.18 -2.24 -22.79
C LEU A 40 3.95 -2.00 -21.91
N VAL A 41 2.77 -2.27 -22.46
CA VAL A 41 1.51 -2.27 -21.70
C VAL A 41 1.12 -3.71 -21.42
N VAL A 42 0.97 -4.06 -20.15
CA VAL A 42 0.59 -5.41 -19.71
C VAL A 42 -0.66 -5.32 -18.85
N ASN A 43 -1.65 -6.17 -19.14
CA ASN A 43 -2.74 -6.44 -18.20
C ASN A 43 -2.22 -7.45 -17.15
N VAL A 44 -1.97 -6.96 -15.94
CA VAL A 44 -1.37 -7.73 -14.85
C VAL A 44 -2.31 -8.84 -14.36
N SER A 45 -3.53 -8.46 -13.94
CA SER A 45 -4.47 -9.42 -13.34
C SER A 45 -5.09 -10.35 -14.38
N ARG A 46 -5.23 -9.87 -15.63
CA ARG A 46 -6.00 -10.52 -16.70
C ARG A 46 -7.43 -10.81 -16.31
N ASP A 47 -7.92 -10.06 -15.34
CA ASP A 47 -9.25 -10.22 -14.80
C ASP A 47 -10.30 -9.56 -15.71
N THR A 48 -11.51 -10.06 -15.60
CA THR A 48 -12.73 -9.53 -16.20
C THR A 48 -13.49 -8.59 -15.26
N THR A 49 -13.18 -8.59 -13.96
CA THR A 49 -13.73 -7.64 -12.99
C THR A 49 -12.88 -6.37 -12.90
N ALA A 50 -13.48 -5.28 -12.42
CA ALA A 50 -12.73 -4.05 -12.17
C ALA A 50 -11.74 -4.28 -11.03
N GLN A 51 -10.56 -3.68 -11.12
CA GLN A 51 -9.53 -3.74 -10.09
C GLN A 51 -9.14 -2.30 -9.73
N ASN A 52 -8.97 -1.99 -8.46
CA ASN A 52 -8.59 -0.66 -7.98
C ASN A 52 -7.60 -0.76 -6.83
N GLU A 53 -7.07 0.38 -6.38
CA GLU A 53 -6.06 0.48 -5.31
C GLU A 53 -4.84 -0.40 -5.60
N THR A 54 -4.05 0.04 -6.59
CA THR A 54 -3.02 -0.79 -7.21
C THR A 54 -1.61 -0.35 -6.79
N PRO A 55 -1.14 -0.69 -5.57
CA PRO A 55 0.21 -0.35 -5.16
C PRO A 55 1.23 -1.19 -5.95
N LEU A 56 2.45 -0.69 -6.10
CA LEU A 56 3.55 -1.40 -6.77
C LEU A 56 4.82 -1.23 -5.94
N ALA A 57 5.51 -2.33 -5.68
CA ALA A 57 6.83 -2.32 -5.07
C ALA A 57 7.85 -3.05 -5.97
N VAL A 58 9.01 -2.44 -6.13
CA VAL A 58 10.15 -3.01 -6.85
C VAL A 58 11.14 -3.52 -5.81
N ASN A 59 11.67 -4.73 -6.01
CA ASN A 59 12.68 -5.28 -5.12
C ASN A 59 13.99 -4.48 -5.26
N PRO A 60 14.51 -3.86 -4.17
CA PRO A 60 15.64 -2.93 -4.24
C PRO A 60 16.96 -3.58 -4.67
N VAL A 61 17.10 -4.91 -4.54
CA VAL A 61 18.32 -5.64 -4.95
C VAL A 61 18.11 -6.48 -6.22
N ASN A 62 16.88 -6.54 -6.74
CA ASN A 62 16.55 -7.25 -7.97
C ASN A 62 15.37 -6.60 -8.70
N PRO A 63 15.60 -5.60 -9.58
CA PRO A 63 14.52 -4.88 -10.25
C PRO A 63 13.68 -5.75 -11.22
N SER A 64 14.12 -6.97 -11.54
CA SER A 64 13.29 -7.92 -12.28
C SER A 64 12.16 -8.50 -11.44
N ASN A 65 12.25 -8.43 -10.10
CA ASN A 65 11.21 -8.85 -9.18
C ASN A 65 10.41 -7.64 -8.66
N MET A 66 9.12 -7.63 -8.95
CA MET A 66 8.18 -6.62 -8.44
C MET A 66 6.92 -7.33 -7.93
N ILE A 67 6.22 -6.69 -7.00
CA ILE A 67 4.91 -7.12 -6.50
C ILE A 67 3.92 -5.98 -6.62
N THR A 68 2.68 -6.31 -6.91
CA THR A 68 1.55 -5.38 -6.92
C THR A 68 0.35 -6.03 -6.23
N GLY A 69 -0.62 -5.21 -5.85
CA GLY A 69 -1.88 -5.65 -5.28
C GLY A 69 -3.06 -4.94 -5.93
N ASN A 70 -4.25 -5.34 -5.54
CA ASN A 70 -5.52 -4.70 -5.91
C ASN A 70 -6.61 -5.13 -4.92
N ASN A 71 -7.69 -4.36 -4.88
CA ASN A 71 -8.98 -4.89 -4.44
C ASN A 71 -9.48 -5.83 -5.53
N ASP A 72 -9.55 -7.12 -5.19
CA ASP A 72 -9.94 -8.22 -6.05
C ASP A 72 -11.43 -8.50 -5.93
N TRP A 73 -12.18 -7.99 -6.93
CA TRP A 73 -13.63 -8.08 -7.01
C TRP A 73 -14.15 -9.38 -7.63
N ASN A 74 -13.31 -10.42 -7.71
CA ASN A 74 -13.75 -11.79 -8.01
C ASN A 74 -14.56 -12.38 -6.84
N PHE A 75 -14.77 -13.71 -6.83
CA PHE A 75 -15.54 -14.38 -5.78
C PHE A 75 -14.99 -14.15 -4.37
N ASN A 76 -13.68 -13.92 -4.23
CA ASN A 76 -13.06 -13.70 -2.94
C ASN A 76 -13.41 -12.35 -2.28
N ASP A 77 -13.73 -11.32 -3.09
CA ASP A 77 -13.93 -9.93 -2.64
C ASP A 77 -12.83 -9.46 -1.67
N GLY A 78 -11.57 -9.69 -2.03
CA GLY A 78 -10.42 -9.62 -1.12
C GLY A 78 -9.24 -8.83 -1.67
N CYS A 79 -8.05 -9.02 -1.11
CA CYS A 79 -6.83 -8.42 -1.68
C CYS A 79 -6.16 -9.37 -2.66
N GLY A 80 -6.17 -9.00 -3.95
CA GLY A 80 -5.42 -9.70 -4.99
C GLY A 80 -3.94 -9.35 -4.95
N VAL A 81 -3.11 -10.27 -5.42
CA VAL A 81 -1.65 -10.12 -5.45
C VAL A 81 -1.07 -10.70 -6.73
N ASN A 82 -0.16 -9.97 -7.34
CA ASN A 82 0.58 -10.42 -8.51
C ASN A 82 2.07 -10.08 -8.36
N ALA A 83 2.92 -10.99 -8.82
CA ALA A 83 4.37 -10.81 -8.84
C ALA A 83 4.92 -10.98 -10.25
N THR A 84 5.99 -10.25 -10.56
CA THR A 84 6.80 -10.45 -11.77
C THR A 84 8.21 -10.88 -11.38
N PHE A 85 8.89 -11.56 -12.30
CA PHE A 85 10.28 -12.00 -12.16
C PHE A 85 11.11 -11.68 -13.42
N ASP A 86 10.55 -10.95 -14.37
CA ASP A 86 11.15 -10.61 -15.66
C ASP A 86 11.09 -9.12 -15.99
N GLY A 87 10.95 -8.28 -14.94
CA GLY A 87 10.90 -6.82 -15.07
C GLY A 87 9.55 -6.31 -15.55
N GLY A 88 8.46 -7.02 -15.23
CA GLY A 88 7.09 -6.60 -15.53
C GLY A 88 6.58 -7.03 -16.90
N LYS A 89 7.31 -7.91 -17.62
CA LYS A 89 6.86 -8.43 -18.92
C LYS A 89 5.75 -9.46 -18.76
N THR A 90 5.87 -10.29 -17.72
CA THR A 90 4.85 -11.25 -17.31
C THR A 90 4.61 -11.18 -15.81
N TRP A 91 3.41 -11.57 -15.38
CA TRP A 91 2.95 -11.51 -13.99
C TRP A 91 2.28 -12.83 -13.62
N THR A 92 2.35 -13.21 -12.34
CA THR A 92 1.59 -14.35 -11.81
C THR A 92 0.08 -14.09 -11.98
N PRO A 93 -0.73 -15.12 -12.21
CA PRO A 93 -2.16 -14.93 -12.47
C PRO A 93 -2.95 -14.59 -11.20
N THR A 94 -3.99 -13.76 -11.32
CA THR A 94 -4.94 -13.45 -10.22
C THR A 94 -5.89 -14.63 -9.94
N LEU A 95 -6.23 -15.42 -10.97
CA LEU A 95 -7.12 -16.56 -10.84
C LEU A 95 -6.38 -17.90 -10.98
N PRO A 96 -6.78 -18.93 -10.22
CA PRO A 96 -7.84 -18.94 -9.20
C PRO A 96 -7.32 -18.58 -7.78
N SER A 97 -6.03 -18.27 -7.61
CA SER A 97 -5.41 -18.19 -6.28
C SER A 97 -4.42 -17.04 -6.11
N GLY A 98 -4.54 -15.98 -6.91
CA GLY A 98 -3.72 -14.77 -6.79
C GLY A 98 -4.31 -13.75 -5.83
N PHE A 99 -4.57 -14.18 -4.58
CA PHE A 99 -5.03 -13.34 -3.48
C PHE A 99 -4.25 -13.67 -2.20
N ILE A 100 -4.32 -12.80 -1.19
CA ILE A 100 -3.65 -13.03 0.10
C ILE A 100 -4.45 -14.00 0.97
N PRO A 101 -3.90 -15.18 1.31
CA PRO A 101 -4.57 -16.12 2.21
C PRO A 101 -4.74 -15.55 3.62
N GLY A 102 -5.72 -16.07 4.36
CA GLY A 102 -5.93 -15.75 5.78
C GLY A 102 -6.75 -14.48 6.05
N ILE A 103 -7.17 -13.75 5.01
CA ILE A 103 -8.03 -12.57 5.16
C ILE A 103 -9.50 -12.99 5.08
N THR A 104 -9.95 -13.41 3.91
CA THR A 104 -11.36 -13.64 3.60
C THR A 104 -11.75 -15.10 3.79
N GLN A 105 -13.04 -15.32 4.05
CA GLN A 105 -13.64 -16.67 4.19
C GLN A 105 -13.85 -17.39 2.86
N PHE A 106 -13.57 -16.72 1.74
CA PHE A 106 -13.74 -17.22 0.39
C PHE A 106 -12.39 -17.32 -0.33
N THR A 107 -12.37 -17.99 -1.48
CA THR A 107 -11.26 -17.95 -2.45
C THR A 107 -11.83 -17.56 -3.81
N ASN A 108 -11.02 -17.39 -4.85
CA ASN A 108 -11.60 -17.18 -6.18
C ASN A 108 -12.19 -18.45 -6.82
N ASP A 109 -12.11 -19.61 -6.14
CA ASP A 109 -12.88 -20.80 -6.45
C ASP A 109 -14.04 -20.95 -5.45
N PRO A 110 -15.31 -20.85 -5.87
CA PRO A 110 -16.46 -20.95 -4.98
C PRO A 110 -16.61 -22.33 -4.32
N ALA A 111 -15.94 -23.36 -4.83
CA ALA A 111 -15.93 -24.69 -4.23
C ALA A 111 -14.86 -24.84 -3.14
N VAL A 112 -13.96 -23.86 -2.99
CA VAL A 112 -12.86 -23.89 -2.02
C VAL A 112 -13.05 -22.78 -0.99
N PRO A 113 -13.24 -23.12 0.30
CA PRO A 113 -13.35 -22.11 1.35
C PRO A 113 -12.01 -21.39 1.56
N GLY A 114 -12.09 -20.12 1.91
CA GLY A 114 -10.94 -19.32 2.31
C GLY A 114 -10.39 -19.71 3.68
N THR A 115 -9.21 -19.20 4.00
CA THR A 115 -8.52 -19.48 5.28
C THR A 115 -8.67 -18.36 6.30
N GLY A 116 -9.41 -17.30 5.97
CA GLY A 116 -9.60 -16.13 6.82
C GLY A 116 -11.03 -15.99 7.37
N PRO A 117 -11.23 -15.09 8.35
CA PRO A 117 -12.54 -14.88 8.94
C PRO A 117 -13.35 -13.76 8.25
N TYR A 118 -12.76 -12.90 7.42
CA TYR A 118 -13.44 -11.69 6.97
C TYR A 118 -14.40 -11.95 5.79
N ASP A 119 -15.44 -11.12 5.68
CA ASP A 119 -16.42 -11.22 4.61
C ASP A 119 -15.83 -10.70 3.29
N PHE A 120 -15.05 -9.64 3.38
CA PHE A 120 -14.33 -8.99 2.29
C PHE A 120 -13.03 -8.37 2.81
N GLY A 121 -12.14 -8.00 1.90
CA GLY A 121 -10.86 -7.37 2.20
C GLY A 121 -10.45 -6.36 1.14
N GLY A 122 -9.57 -5.42 1.51
CA GLY A 122 -9.16 -4.35 0.60
C GLY A 122 -8.02 -3.47 1.13
N ASP A 123 -7.79 -2.36 0.44
CA ASP A 123 -6.71 -1.39 0.64
C ASP A 123 -5.32 -2.05 0.74
N PRO A 124 -4.87 -2.70 -0.35
CA PRO A 124 -3.60 -3.38 -0.35
C PRO A 124 -2.44 -2.37 -0.19
N GLY A 125 -1.43 -2.80 0.56
CA GLY A 125 -0.12 -2.15 0.61
C GLY A 125 0.98 -3.16 0.33
N VAL A 126 2.01 -2.77 -0.42
CA VAL A 126 3.13 -3.67 -0.76
C VAL A 126 4.48 -3.02 -0.52
N ALA A 127 5.44 -3.83 -0.07
CA ALA A 127 6.83 -3.38 0.11
C ALA A 127 7.81 -4.56 0.01
N PHE A 128 9.08 -4.24 -0.21
CA PHE A 128 10.19 -5.16 0.02
C PHE A 128 11.03 -4.67 1.21
N SER A 129 11.65 -5.61 1.94
CA SER A 129 12.71 -5.28 2.88
C SER A 129 13.89 -4.59 2.17
N PRO A 130 14.70 -3.78 2.88
CA PRO A 130 15.85 -3.12 2.26
C PRO A 130 16.87 -4.08 1.63
N ASP A 131 17.00 -5.30 2.16
CA ASP A 131 17.85 -6.36 1.60
C ASP A 131 17.17 -7.17 0.48
N GLY A 132 15.90 -6.85 0.17
CA GLY A 132 15.08 -7.47 -0.85
C GLY A 132 14.73 -8.95 -0.64
N ARG A 133 14.99 -9.50 0.56
CA ARG A 133 14.74 -10.91 0.88
C ARG A 133 13.31 -11.20 1.30
N THR A 134 12.58 -10.18 1.77
CA THR A 134 11.21 -10.33 2.23
C THR A 134 10.31 -9.36 1.50
N ALA A 135 9.27 -9.89 0.86
CA ALA A 135 8.14 -9.12 0.38
C ALA A 135 7.07 -9.05 1.49
N TYR A 136 6.45 -7.89 1.62
CA TYR A 136 5.39 -7.59 2.58
C TYR A 136 4.12 -7.20 1.83
N PHE A 137 2.98 -7.68 2.32
CA PHE A 137 1.67 -7.31 1.83
C PHE A 137 0.76 -7.01 3.01
N THR A 138 0.13 -5.84 3.00
CA THR A 138 -0.91 -5.49 3.96
C THR A 138 -2.28 -5.51 3.31
N CYS A 139 -3.28 -5.95 4.06
CA CYS A 139 -4.67 -6.01 3.60
C CYS A 139 -5.59 -5.79 4.79
N PHE A 140 -6.63 -4.96 4.62
CA PHE A 140 -7.72 -4.93 5.59
C PHE A 140 -8.63 -6.13 5.42
N GLY A 141 -9.12 -6.65 6.54
CA GLY A 141 -10.26 -7.56 6.58
C GLY A 141 -11.44 -6.90 7.28
N TYR A 142 -12.62 -7.07 6.69
CA TYR A 142 -13.87 -6.48 7.15
C TYR A 142 -14.92 -7.56 7.48
N ARG A 143 -15.51 -7.48 8.68
CA ARG A 143 -16.62 -8.35 9.10
C ARG A 143 -17.62 -7.53 9.91
N GLY A 144 -18.70 -7.11 9.27
CA GLY A 144 -19.60 -6.10 9.84
C GLY A 144 -18.83 -4.82 10.21
N LYS A 145 -18.88 -4.42 11.48
CA LYS A 145 -18.11 -3.28 11.99
C LYS A 145 -16.67 -3.63 12.39
N GLN A 146 -16.30 -4.91 12.43
CA GLN A 146 -14.96 -5.32 12.84
C GLN A 146 -14.00 -5.15 11.67
N VAL A 147 -12.97 -4.33 11.86
CA VAL A 147 -11.94 -4.06 10.86
C VAL A 147 -10.58 -4.39 11.45
N ALA A 148 -9.71 -5.03 10.68
CA ALA A 148 -8.33 -5.24 11.07
C ALA A 148 -7.38 -5.14 9.88
N LEU A 149 -6.25 -4.47 10.09
CA LEU A 149 -5.13 -4.45 9.16
C LEU A 149 -4.21 -5.64 9.46
N TRP A 150 -4.00 -6.47 8.45
CA TRP A 150 -3.14 -7.64 8.53
C TRP A 150 -1.89 -7.46 7.68
N LEU A 151 -0.82 -8.14 8.08
CA LEU A 151 0.43 -8.23 7.35
C LEU A 151 0.74 -9.69 7.02
N SER A 152 0.88 -9.96 5.72
CA SER A 152 1.43 -11.19 5.16
C SER A 152 2.85 -10.96 4.65
N ARG A 153 3.65 -12.04 4.61
CA ARG A 153 5.03 -12.02 4.15
C ARG A 153 5.28 -13.12 3.12
N SER A 154 6.21 -12.83 2.23
CA SER A 154 6.78 -13.77 1.27
C SER A 154 8.31 -13.74 1.35
N SER A 155 8.94 -14.90 1.34
CA SER A 155 10.40 -15.06 1.31
C SER A 155 10.93 -15.52 -0.06
N ASP A 156 10.06 -15.65 -1.06
CA ASP A 156 10.39 -16.18 -2.40
C ASP A 156 10.04 -15.19 -3.52
N GLY A 157 9.96 -13.91 -3.18
CA GLY A 157 9.73 -12.80 -4.10
C GLY A 157 8.27 -12.62 -4.51
N GLY A 158 7.32 -13.13 -3.72
CA GLY A 158 5.88 -13.03 -3.96
C GLY A 158 5.27 -14.22 -4.70
N ARG A 159 5.96 -15.37 -4.75
CA ARG A 159 5.37 -16.61 -5.32
C ARG A 159 4.43 -17.27 -4.32
N THR A 160 4.83 -17.29 -3.05
CA THR A 160 4.01 -17.79 -1.95
C THR A 160 3.96 -16.75 -0.83
N TRP A 161 2.84 -16.76 -0.11
CA TRP A 161 2.56 -15.85 0.99
C TRP A 161 2.26 -16.64 2.25
N THR A 162 2.27 -15.97 3.40
CA THR A 162 1.87 -16.57 4.67
C THR A 162 0.47 -17.18 4.52
N ALA A 163 0.32 -18.47 4.81
CA ALA A 163 -0.87 -19.25 4.44
C ALA A 163 -2.15 -18.84 5.17
N GLY A 164 -2.03 -18.11 6.28
CA GLY A 164 -3.14 -17.84 7.16
C GLY A 164 -3.55 -19.07 7.97
N GLY A 165 -4.42 -18.85 8.95
CA GLY A 165 -4.88 -19.89 9.88
C GLY A 165 -3.97 -20.11 11.10
N PRO A 166 -4.30 -21.08 11.97
CA PRO A 166 -3.69 -21.23 13.29
C PRO A 166 -2.18 -21.53 13.29
N ASP A 167 -1.72 -22.33 12.32
CA ASP A 167 -0.31 -22.76 12.24
C ASP A 167 0.60 -21.71 11.58
N HIS A 168 0.02 -20.85 10.73
CA HIS A 168 0.72 -19.82 9.97
C HIS A 168 -0.07 -18.50 10.00
N PRO A 169 -0.25 -17.90 11.19
CA PRO A 169 -1.10 -16.73 11.34
C PRO A 169 -0.49 -15.51 10.65
N LEU A 170 -1.36 -14.67 10.09
CA LEU A 170 -0.99 -13.33 9.67
C LEU A 170 -0.59 -12.49 10.89
N THR A 171 0.28 -11.51 10.70
CA THR A 171 0.62 -10.56 11.76
C THR A 171 -0.48 -9.49 11.85
N LEU A 172 -1.11 -9.35 13.01
CA LEU A 172 -2.04 -8.25 13.27
C LEU A 172 -1.25 -6.95 13.38
N VAL A 173 -1.59 -5.96 12.54
CA VAL A 173 -1.02 -4.62 12.60
C VAL A 173 -1.89 -3.71 13.46
N SER A 174 -3.19 -3.69 13.21
CA SER A 174 -4.17 -2.93 13.98
C SER A 174 -5.57 -3.53 13.85
N ALA A 175 -6.43 -3.29 14.84
CA ALA A 175 -7.85 -3.67 14.80
C ALA A 175 -8.71 -2.58 15.44
N PHE A 176 -9.88 -2.33 14.89
CA PHE A 176 -10.81 -1.31 15.36
C PHE A 176 -12.27 -1.65 14.98
N GLN A 177 -13.20 -0.89 15.55
CA GLN A 177 -14.62 -0.92 15.17
C GLN A 177 -14.88 0.24 14.20
N GLY A 178 -15.35 -0.08 13.00
CA GLY A 178 -15.84 0.89 12.04
C GLY A 178 -17.21 1.40 12.46
N GLU A 179 -17.31 2.69 12.76
CA GLU A 179 -18.58 3.34 13.10
C GLU A 179 -19.29 3.97 11.90
N GLY A 180 -18.73 3.84 10.70
CA GLY A 180 -19.39 4.05 9.41
C GLY A 180 -20.19 5.35 9.27
N LYS A 181 -19.58 6.41 8.73
CA LYS A 181 -20.34 7.44 8.02
C LYS A 181 -20.07 7.32 6.52
N ALA A 182 -20.76 6.38 5.86
CA ALA A 182 -20.72 6.25 4.42
C ALA A 182 -21.43 7.46 3.76
N ARG A 183 -20.72 8.56 3.56
CA ARG A 183 -21.02 9.49 2.46
C ARG A 183 -19.93 9.32 1.44
N GLY A 184 -20.19 8.46 0.46
CA GLY A 184 -19.32 8.34 -0.70
C GLY A 184 -19.04 9.73 -1.29
N SER A 185 -17.74 10.01 -1.45
CA SER A 185 -17.10 11.18 -2.04
C SER A 185 -17.99 12.07 -2.93
N ASN A 186 -18.14 13.32 -2.50
CA ASN A 186 -18.69 14.42 -3.31
C ASN A 186 -17.59 15.06 -4.21
N GLY A 187 -16.47 14.37 -4.46
CA GLY A 187 -15.36 14.93 -5.25
C GLY A 187 -14.50 15.98 -4.52
N GLN A 188 -14.56 16.03 -3.19
CA GLN A 188 -13.58 16.71 -2.34
C GLN A 188 -13.05 15.65 -1.37
N PHE A 189 -11.99 14.93 -1.78
CA PHE A 189 -11.57 13.62 -1.26
C PHE A 189 -11.72 13.42 0.26
N PRO A 190 -12.47 12.37 0.63
CA PRO A 190 -12.12 11.50 1.75
C PRO A 190 -11.77 10.12 1.19
N ASP A 191 -10.54 9.66 1.39
CA ASP A 191 -10.17 8.25 1.38
C ASP A 191 -10.19 7.75 2.85
N HIS A 192 -10.00 6.44 3.11
CA HIS A 192 -10.15 5.79 4.44
C HIS A 192 -11.57 5.77 5.05
N GLU A 193 -12.49 6.63 4.60
CA GLU A 193 -13.96 6.77 4.79
C GLU A 193 -14.62 6.26 6.11
N SER A 194 -13.92 6.22 7.25
CA SER A 194 -14.39 6.58 8.61
C SER A 194 -13.50 6.08 9.77
N ILE A 195 -12.17 6.24 9.70
CA ILE A 195 -11.34 6.32 10.92
C ILE A 195 -11.82 7.54 11.71
N THR A 196 -12.36 7.29 12.89
CA THR A 196 -12.46 8.22 14.03
C THR A 196 -11.61 7.70 15.16
#